data_AF-A0A0D2JB69-F1
#
_entry.id   AF-A0A0D2JB69-F1
#
_cell.length_a   1.000
_cell.length_b   1.000
_cell.length_c   1.000
_cell.angle_alpha   90.00
_cell.angle_beta   90.00
_cell.angle_gamma   90.00
#
_symmetry.space_group_name_H-M   'P 1'
#
loop_
_entity.id
_entity.type
_entity.pdbx_description
1 polymer ?
#
loop_
_entity_poly.entity_id
_entity_poly.type
_entity_poly.pdbx_seq_one_letter_code
_entity_poly.pdbx_strand_id
1 'polypeptide(L)'
;MKKLKILVLALLCLVLGVAPVAMAQAQKGSYQLVGLGPAGLDLTTPRSLKAIQEADIVFTSSRTRKMLEPKIDFKGKEVIEGFGLVFPYYGKKCPEGSKAVKKRWGKTCDEFHQKQAEFAAKVRSAVSQGKKVVMTTSGDPTIYGPGIWTVLELSDINAKVVPGLSSFNAANAAQKCGLGEVVITAPFMKKGGKDSLEALVDYDRGTMAIFMPRKMEKLWNRLAGIYPKDMPVSVVANAGYPDKQTVVLGTIGNIKEKLKGKDVRHSLVYVGRTLARAQYASPQPESKGKFYLVGIGPGDADLATLRALKVIKEADVIFAHKRIQELFKEELKGKKVVSGYHRLFPFYGQPCPKKVNKKPRRERMTCEQYHQKQAELGAMVRLAVAKGKKVALLDSGDPMVYGPCNWVLTEFRDIPTEVVPGISCFNAANAALAAAVTEGKKTHSVMLASGWSVEKMARHQATMVLFTMRTNLKKFTDAIQKHYPADTPAALVFHAGYAAKERVLRGTVADILQKAGDKRLPFQHMLYVGDALTNKQPY
;
A
#
# COMPACT_ATOMS: atom_id res chain seq x y z
N MET A 1 6.49 -14.43 86.77
CA MET A 1 5.46 -14.29 85.71
C MET A 1 5.68 -15.39 84.67
N LYS A 2 5.30 -16.66 84.93
CA LYS A 2 4.07 -17.35 84.42
C LYS A 2 3.76 -17.00 82.94
N LYS A 3 4.11 -17.81 81.93
CA LYS A 3 3.46 -19.05 81.40
C LYS A 3 1.92 -19.00 81.33
N LEU A 4 1.34 -19.08 80.12
CA LEU A 4 -0.01 -19.62 79.75
C LEU A 4 -0.24 -19.36 78.23
N LYS A 5 -0.76 -20.20 77.31
CA LYS A 5 -1.27 -21.59 77.21
C LYS A 5 -1.42 -21.87 75.68
N ILE A 6 -0.95 -23.00 75.11
CA ILE A 6 -1.70 -24.24 74.74
C ILE A 6 -2.80 -23.97 73.67
N LEU A 7 -2.63 -24.30 72.37
CA LEU A 7 -2.71 -25.61 71.66
C LEU A 7 -4.13 -26.18 71.51
N VAL A 8 -4.68 -26.28 70.29
CA VAL A 8 -5.68 -27.25 69.73
C VAL A 8 -5.86 -26.88 68.23
N LEU A 9 -6.00 -27.71 67.20
CA LEU A 9 -5.72 -29.11 66.86
C LEU A 9 -6.08 -29.21 65.35
N ALA A 10 -5.38 -30.07 64.64
CA ALA A 10 -5.55 -30.54 63.27
C ALA A 10 -6.94 -30.43 62.60
N LEU A 11 -6.93 -30.13 61.29
CA LEU A 11 -7.58 -31.02 60.32
C LEU A 11 -6.87 -30.99 58.95
N LEU A 12 -6.37 -32.16 58.56
CA LEU A 12 -5.91 -32.49 57.23
C LEU A 12 -7.04 -32.28 56.21
N CYS A 13 -6.76 -31.57 55.13
CA CYS A 13 -7.40 -31.81 53.83
C CYS A 13 -6.30 -32.08 52.80
N LEU A 14 -6.02 -33.37 52.57
CA LEU A 14 -5.41 -33.83 51.32
C LEU A 14 -6.35 -33.44 50.18
N VAL A 15 -5.96 -32.46 49.37
CA VAL A 15 -6.54 -32.26 48.04
C VAL A 15 -5.53 -32.79 47.03
N LEU A 16 -5.92 -33.86 46.34
CA LEU A 16 -5.26 -34.41 45.18
C LEU A 16 -5.02 -33.30 44.14
N GLY A 17 -3.79 -32.81 44.09
CA GLY A 17 -3.34 -31.85 43.08
C GLY A 17 -3.17 -32.55 41.75
N VAL A 18 -4.26 -32.73 41.00
CA VAL A 18 -4.19 -33.00 39.57
C VAL A 18 -3.67 -31.72 38.92
N ALA A 19 -2.40 -31.73 38.49
CA ALA A 19 -1.84 -30.64 37.71
C ALA A 19 -2.73 -30.40 36.48
N PRO A 20 -3.11 -29.15 36.15
CA PRO A 20 -3.86 -28.90 34.94
C PRO A 20 -2.94 -29.24 33.77
N VAL A 21 -3.27 -30.30 33.06
CA VAL A 21 -2.75 -30.56 31.71
C VAL A 21 -3.06 -29.29 30.93
N ALA A 22 -2.02 -28.55 30.56
CA ALA A 22 -2.14 -27.45 29.63
C ALA A 22 -2.72 -28.04 28.35
N MET A 23 -4.03 -27.91 28.15
CA MET A 23 -4.65 -28.20 26.88
C MET A 23 -3.95 -27.31 25.88
N ALA A 24 -3.16 -27.92 24.99
CA ALA A 24 -2.60 -27.27 23.83
C ALA A 24 -3.77 -26.53 23.18
N GLN A 25 -3.74 -25.20 23.22
CA GLN A 25 -4.79 -24.36 22.69
C GLN A 25 -4.85 -24.68 21.19
N ALA A 26 -5.84 -25.50 20.80
CA ALA A 26 -5.97 -25.97 19.44
C ALA A 26 -5.82 -24.77 18.51
N GLN A 27 -4.83 -24.83 17.62
CA GLN A 27 -4.49 -23.72 16.76
C GLN A 27 -5.76 -23.34 15.99
N LYS A 28 -6.36 -22.19 16.33
CA LYS A 28 -7.58 -21.74 15.67
C LYS A 28 -7.29 -21.65 14.18
N GLY A 29 -8.18 -22.22 13.36
CA GLY A 29 -8.12 -22.07 11.92
C GLY A 29 -8.13 -20.59 11.54
N SER A 30 -7.78 -20.28 10.30
CA SER A 30 -7.70 -18.87 9.87
C SER A 30 -8.08 -18.69 8.42
N TYR A 31 -8.58 -17.50 8.09
CA TYR A 31 -8.79 -17.07 6.73
C TYR A 31 -7.92 -15.84 6.42
N GLN A 32 -7.21 -15.87 5.30
CA GLN A 32 -6.43 -14.74 4.81
C GLN A 32 -6.73 -14.44 3.34
N LEU A 33 -6.99 -13.17 3.03
CA LEU A 33 -7.00 -12.64 1.68
C LEU A 33 -5.59 -12.14 1.33
N VAL A 34 -4.95 -12.75 0.34
CA VAL A 34 -3.53 -12.56 0.03
C VAL A 34 -3.33 -11.81 -1.29
N GLY A 35 -2.76 -10.61 -1.22
CA GLY A 35 -2.34 -9.85 -2.40
C GLY A 35 -1.00 -10.32 -2.99
N LEU A 36 -0.94 -10.48 -4.31
CA LEU A 36 0.24 -10.99 -5.03
C LEU A 36 0.99 -9.95 -5.86
N GLY A 37 0.55 -8.68 -5.84
CA GLY A 37 1.09 -7.67 -6.74
C GLY A 37 0.37 -7.63 -8.10
N PRO A 38 0.55 -6.56 -8.89
CA PRO A 38 -0.25 -6.34 -10.11
C PRO A 38 0.26 -7.16 -11.31
N ALA A 39 1.43 -7.77 -11.18
CA ALA A 39 2.16 -8.39 -12.28
C ALA A 39 2.61 -9.82 -11.94
N GLY A 40 3.77 -10.22 -12.47
CA GLY A 40 4.36 -11.53 -12.22
C GLY A 40 4.79 -11.74 -10.77
N LEU A 41 5.29 -12.96 -10.52
CA LEU A 41 5.73 -13.44 -9.20
C LEU A 41 6.76 -12.53 -8.53
N ASP A 42 7.55 -11.78 -9.29
CA ASP A 42 8.65 -10.97 -8.77
C ASP A 42 8.19 -9.76 -7.94
N LEU A 43 6.95 -9.27 -8.14
CA LEU A 43 6.35 -8.23 -7.30
C LEU A 43 5.49 -8.79 -6.15
N THR A 44 5.48 -10.12 -5.95
CA THR A 44 4.95 -10.76 -4.74
C THR A 44 5.94 -10.61 -3.58
N THR A 45 5.47 -10.77 -2.34
CA THR A 45 6.29 -10.71 -1.12
C THR A 45 6.50 -12.10 -0.50
N PRO A 46 7.61 -12.34 0.22
CA PRO A 46 7.76 -13.55 1.04
C PRO A 46 6.60 -13.78 2.02
N ARG A 47 6.01 -12.71 2.57
CA ARG A 47 4.84 -12.81 3.45
C ARG A 47 3.64 -13.44 2.73
N SER A 48 3.34 -13.01 1.51
CA SER A 48 2.27 -13.59 0.69
C SER A 48 2.56 -15.05 0.36
N LEU A 49 3.80 -15.38 -0.02
CA LEU A 49 4.18 -16.77 -0.32
C LEU A 49 4.06 -17.67 0.92
N LYS A 50 4.52 -17.21 2.08
CA LYS A 50 4.42 -17.94 3.34
C LYS A 50 2.96 -18.23 3.71
N ALA A 51 2.07 -17.24 3.58
CA ALA A 51 0.64 -17.42 3.84
C ALA A 51 0.04 -18.54 2.95
N ILE A 52 0.38 -18.56 1.66
CA ILE A 52 -0.09 -19.61 0.73
C ILE A 52 0.55 -20.96 1.05
N GLN A 53 1.85 -21.01 1.33
CA GLN A 53 2.58 -22.24 1.62
C GLN A 53 2.06 -22.92 2.90
N GLU A 54 1.61 -22.15 3.88
CA GLU A 54 1.05 -22.68 5.13
C GLU A 54 -0.44 -23.05 5.03
N ALA A 55 -1.13 -22.69 3.94
CA ALA A 55 -2.56 -22.93 3.82
C ALA A 55 -2.88 -24.40 3.48
N ASP A 56 -3.94 -24.93 4.08
CA ASP A 56 -4.51 -26.24 3.74
C ASP A 56 -5.43 -26.13 2.53
N ILE A 57 -6.16 -25.02 2.43
CA ILE A 57 -7.11 -24.73 1.33
C ILE A 57 -6.71 -23.43 0.65
N VAL A 58 -6.57 -23.46 -0.68
CA VAL A 58 -6.19 -22.29 -1.49
C VAL A 58 -7.23 -22.03 -2.58
N PHE A 59 -7.95 -20.92 -2.44
CA PHE A 59 -8.80 -20.37 -3.50
C PHE A 59 -7.93 -19.53 -4.45
N THR A 60 -7.68 -20.05 -5.64
CA THR A 60 -6.80 -19.42 -6.64
C THR A 60 -7.23 -19.80 -8.06
N SER A 61 -7.04 -18.89 -9.02
CA SER A 61 -7.26 -19.20 -10.43
C SER A 61 -6.14 -20.07 -10.99
N SER A 62 -6.43 -20.87 -12.02
CA SER A 62 -5.44 -21.71 -12.70
C SER A 62 -4.23 -20.91 -13.20
N ARG A 63 -4.44 -19.68 -13.69
CA ARG A 63 -3.34 -18.77 -14.10
C ARG A 63 -2.44 -18.38 -12.92
N THR A 64 -3.05 -18.03 -11.79
CA THR A 64 -2.30 -17.59 -10.60
C THR A 64 -1.58 -18.76 -9.95
N ARG A 65 -2.20 -19.95 -9.92
CA ARG A 65 -1.56 -21.20 -9.50
C ARG A 65 -0.28 -21.48 -10.29
N LYS A 66 -0.36 -21.48 -11.63
CA LYS A 66 0.81 -21.69 -12.51
C LYS A 66 1.94 -20.68 -12.24
N MET A 67 1.59 -19.43 -11.95
CA MET A 67 2.56 -18.40 -11.57
C MET A 67 3.26 -18.71 -10.24
N LEU A 68 2.58 -19.35 -9.28
CA LEU A 68 3.06 -19.64 -7.93
C LEU A 68 3.83 -20.97 -7.81
N GLU A 69 3.60 -21.92 -8.71
CA GLU A 69 4.26 -23.25 -8.73
C GLU A 69 5.79 -23.22 -8.56
N PRO A 70 6.55 -22.25 -9.11
CA PRO A 70 8.00 -22.18 -8.88
C PRO A 70 8.42 -21.89 -7.43
N LYS A 71 7.50 -21.50 -6.55
CA LYS A 71 7.77 -21.09 -5.17
C LYS A 71 6.86 -21.74 -4.13
N ILE A 72 5.76 -22.36 -4.56
CA ILE A 72 4.76 -22.96 -3.68
C ILE A 72 4.57 -24.42 -4.07
N ASP A 73 4.76 -25.31 -3.10
CA ASP A 73 4.35 -26.69 -3.25
C ASP A 73 2.85 -26.80 -2.92
N PHE A 74 2.05 -27.20 -3.91
CA PHE A 74 0.61 -27.42 -3.78
C PHE A 74 0.26 -28.86 -3.41
N LYS A 75 1.23 -29.77 -3.29
CA LYS A 75 0.98 -31.16 -2.88
C LYS A 75 0.34 -31.19 -1.50
N GLY A 76 -0.74 -31.96 -1.38
CA GLY A 76 -1.50 -32.09 -0.13
C GLY A 76 -2.41 -30.90 0.21
N LYS A 77 -2.49 -29.87 -0.66
CA LYS A 77 -3.40 -28.74 -0.48
C LYS A 77 -4.70 -28.94 -1.28
N GLU A 78 -5.83 -28.55 -0.72
CA GLU A 78 -7.08 -28.44 -1.46
C GLU A 78 -7.05 -27.14 -2.28
N VAL A 79 -6.89 -27.24 -3.60
CA VAL A 79 -6.86 -26.07 -4.49
C VAL A 79 -8.20 -25.92 -5.19
N ILE A 80 -8.86 -24.77 -5.00
CA ILE A 80 -10.22 -24.53 -5.47
C ILE A 80 -10.23 -23.38 -6.47
N GLU A 81 -10.66 -23.68 -7.69
CA GLU A 81 -10.94 -22.71 -8.74
C GLU A 81 -12.41 -22.26 -8.72
N GLY A 82 -12.74 -21.18 -9.42
CA GLY A 82 -14.14 -20.75 -9.63
C GLY A 82 -14.66 -19.73 -8.62
N PHE A 83 -13.86 -19.36 -7.61
CA PHE A 83 -14.15 -18.25 -6.70
C PHE A 83 -13.46 -16.94 -7.10
N GLY A 84 -12.74 -16.93 -8.23
CA GLY A 84 -12.36 -15.69 -8.89
C GLY A 84 -13.63 -15.02 -9.42
N LEU A 85 -13.99 -13.84 -8.89
CA LEU A 85 -15.22 -13.08 -9.20
C LEU A 85 -16.47 -13.41 -8.35
N VAL A 86 -16.33 -13.73 -7.06
CA VAL A 86 -17.49 -13.78 -6.13
C VAL A 86 -17.90 -12.41 -5.56
N PHE A 87 -17.36 -11.31 -6.04
CA PHE A 87 -17.72 -9.96 -5.57
C PHE A 87 -18.96 -9.31 -6.21
N PRO A 88 -19.38 -9.62 -7.47
CA PRO A 88 -20.53 -8.95 -8.07
C PRO A 88 -21.79 -9.12 -7.20
N TYR A 89 -22.61 -8.08 -7.13
CA TYR A 89 -23.86 -8.06 -6.33
C TYR A 89 -23.69 -8.27 -4.81
N TYR A 90 -22.46 -8.30 -4.28
CA TYR A 90 -22.31 -8.28 -2.83
C TYR A 90 -23.00 -7.06 -2.20
N GLY A 91 -23.74 -7.31 -1.11
CA GLY A 91 -24.39 -6.27 -0.33
C GLY A 91 -25.48 -5.53 -1.10
N LYS A 92 -25.87 -6.05 -2.28
CA LYS A 92 -26.85 -5.47 -3.18
C LYS A 92 -27.97 -6.47 -3.41
N LYS A 93 -29.21 -5.96 -3.46
CA LYS A 93 -30.35 -6.75 -3.92
C LYS A 93 -30.22 -7.04 -5.41
N CYS A 94 -30.75 -8.17 -5.85
CA CYS A 94 -30.81 -8.46 -7.27
C CYS A 94 -31.73 -7.46 -7.98
N PRO A 95 -31.29 -6.86 -9.10
CA PRO A 95 -32.14 -5.95 -9.86
C PRO A 95 -33.39 -6.68 -10.38
N GLU A 96 -34.54 -6.01 -10.36
CA GLU A 96 -35.76 -6.50 -11.00
C GLU A 96 -35.51 -6.76 -12.50
N GLY A 97 -35.95 -7.91 -13.03
CA GLY A 97 -35.68 -8.33 -14.41
C GLY A 97 -34.28 -8.92 -14.68
N SER A 98 -33.62 -9.48 -13.65
CA SER A 98 -32.23 -10.00 -13.62
C SER A 98 -31.81 -11.02 -14.69
N LYS A 99 -32.72 -11.45 -15.58
CA LYS A 99 -32.40 -12.26 -16.78
C LYS A 99 -31.29 -11.61 -17.64
N ALA A 100 -31.12 -10.29 -17.56
CA ALA A 100 -30.11 -9.53 -18.31
C ALA A 100 -28.64 -9.75 -17.89
N VAL A 101 -28.35 -10.42 -16.77
CA VAL A 101 -26.99 -10.46 -16.18
C VAL A 101 -26.10 -11.58 -16.74
N LYS A 102 -26.69 -12.64 -17.31
CA LYS A 102 -25.92 -13.74 -17.93
C LYS A 102 -24.92 -13.25 -18.98
N LYS A 103 -25.25 -12.19 -19.74
CA LYS A 103 -24.45 -11.73 -20.89
C LYS A 103 -23.06 -11.19 -20.53
N ARG A 104 -22.86 -10.64 -19.32
CA ARG A 104 -21.57 -10.02 -18.94
C ARG A 104 -20.64 -10.95 -18.16
N TRP A 105 -21.19 -11.81 -17.30
CA TRP A 105 -20.41 -12.61 -16.36
C TRP A 105 -20.73 -14.10 -16.41
N GLY A 106 -21.63 -14.53 -17.30
CA GLY A 106 -22.04 -15.93 -17.40
C GLY A 106 -22.84 -16.45 -16.20
N LYS A 107 -23.25 -15.59 -15.27
CA LYS A 107 -24.08 -15.92 -14.10
C LYS A 107 -25.21 -14.92 -13.89
N THR A 108 -26.34 -15.37 -13.36
CA THR A 108 -27.40 -14.51 -12.84
C THR A 108 -27.00 -13.91 -11.49
N CYS A 109 -27.75 -12.92 -11.01
CA CYS A 109 -27.51 -12.36 -9.69
C CYS A 109 -27.70 -13.41 -8.57
N ASP A 110 -28.75 -14.24 -8.66
CA ASP A 110 -29.01 -15.29 -7.67
C ASP A 110 -27.90 -16.35 -7.67
N GLU A 111 -27.38 -16.73 -8.84
CA GLU A 111 -26.23 -17.64 -8.95
C GLU A 111 -24.96 -17.04 -8.30
N PHE A 112 -24.79 -15.71 -8.31
CA PHE A 112 -23.71 -15.05 -7.56
C PHE A 112 -23.93 -15.14 -6.05
N HIS A 113 -25.13 -14.82 -5.57
CA HIS A 113 -25.47 -14.90 -4.14
C HIS A 113 -25.33 -16.33 -3.60
N GLN A 114 -25.78 -17.34 -4.37
CA GLN A 114 -25.58 -18.73 -4.03
C GLN A 114 -24.08 -19.08 -3.92
N LYS A 115 -23.27 -18.70 -4.91
CA LYS A 115 -21.81 -18.96 -4.88
C LYS A 115 -21.11 -18.24 -3.72
N GLN A 116 -21.55 -17.03 -3.38
CA GLN A 116 -21.06 -16.29 -2.22
C GLN A 116 -21.37 -17.01 -0.91
N ALA A 117 -22.60 -17.52 -0.75
CA ALA A 117 -22.99 -18.28 0.43
C ALA A 117 -22.23 -19.61 0.53
N GLU A 118 -22.08 -20.34 -0.58
CA GLU A 118 -21.27 -21.57 -0.66
C GLU A 118 -19.81 -21.32 -0.24
N PHE A 119 -19.21 -20.22 -0.75
CA PHE A 119 -17.88 -19.81 -0.36
C PHE A 119 -17.79 -19.62 1.16
N ALA A 120 -18.67 -18.77 1.71
CA ALA A 120 -18.59 -18.37 3.09
C ALA A 120 -18.81 -19.55 4.04
N ALA A 121 -19.78 -20.42 3.74
CA ALA A 121 -20.03 -21.64 4.49
C ALA A 121 -18.82 -22.59 4.48
N LYS A 122 -18.19 -22.80 3.32
CA LYS A 122 -17.00 -23.65 3.21
C LYS A 122 -15.82 -23.09 4.00
N VAL A 123 -15.57 -21.78 3.93
CA VAL A 123 -14.49 -21.15 4.68
C VAL A 123 -14.74 -21.27 6.19
N ARG A 124 -15.95 -20.94 6.67
CA ARG A 124 -16.30 -21.05 8.10
C ARG A 124 -16.14 -22.48 8.61
N SER A 125 -16.60 -23.47 7.85
CA SER A 125 -16.45 -24.89 8.19
C SER A 125 -15.00 -25.34 8.24
N ALA A 126 -14.17 -24.93 7.27
CA ALA A 126 -12.74 -25.25 7.28
C ALA A 126 -12.02 -24.59 8.48
N VAL A 127 -12.34 -23.33 8.77
CA VAL A 127 -11.74 -22.59 9.89
C VAL A 127 -12.15 -23.17 11.25
N SER A 128 -13.40 -23.61 11.41
CA SER A 128 -13.85 -24.28 12.65
C SER A 128 -13.18 -25.64 12.86
N GLN A 129 -12.74 -26.30 11.78
CA GLN A 129 -11.92 -27.52 11.82
C GLN A 129 -10.41 -27.26 12.04
N GLY A 130 -10.00 -26.01 12.31
CA GLY A 130 -8.60 -25.66 12.53
C GLY A 130 -7.79 -25.42 11.26
N LYS A 131 -8.40 -25.47 10.07
CA LYS A 131 -7.67 -25.31 8.80
C LYS A 131 -7.29 -23.86 8.52
N LYS A 132 -6.15 -23.68 7.87
CA LYS A 132 -5.70 -22.42 7.29
C LYS A 132 -6.20 -22.30 5.86
N VAL A 133 -6.94 -21.23 5.59
CA VAL A 133 -7.59 -20.99 4.31
C VAL A 133 -7.06 -19.68 3.72
N VAL A 134 -6.64 -19.72 2.46
CA VAL A 134 -6.18 -18.55 1.71
C VAL A 134 -7.02 -18.34 0.47
N MET A 135 -7.37 -17.08 0.21
CA MET A 135 -7.79 -16.65 -1.12
C MET A 135 -6.75 -15.71 -1.71
N THR A 136 -6.31 -15.98 -2.92
CA THR A 136 -5.36 -15.13 -3.63
C THR A 136 -6.09 -14.05 -4.44
N THR A 137 -5.47 -12.87 -4.54
CA THR A 137 -5.92 -11.80 -5.43
C THR A 137 -4.72 -11.14 -6.11
N SER A 138 -4.92 -10.68 -7.35
CA SER A 138 -3.94 -9.83 -8.01
C SER A 138 -3.98 -8.43 -7.42
N GLY A 139 -2.82 -7.78 -7.39
CA GLY A 139 -2.64 -6.44 -6.88
C GLY A 139 -2.70 -6.37 -5.35
N ASP A 140 -3.04 -5.18 -4.87
CA ASP A 140 -3.38 -4.92 -3.49
C ASP A 140 -4.88 -5.20 -3.27
N PRO A 141 -5.28 -5.99 -2.26
CA PRO A 141 -6.69 -6.32 -2.03
C PRO A 141 -7.57 -5.13 -1.64
N THR A 142 -6.98 -4.03 -1.16
CA THR A 142 -7.68 -2.92 -0.49
C THR A 142 -7.91 -1.70 -1.39
N ILE A 143 -7.35 -1.70 -2.60
CA ILE A 143 -7.47 -0.60 -3.57
C ILE A 143 -8.17 -1.13 -4.82
N TYR A 144 -9.49 -0.90 -4.91
CA TYR A 144 -10.37 -1.47 -5.95
C TYR A 144 -10.26 -3.00 -6.11
N GLY A 145 -9.80 -3.70 -5.07
CA GLY A 145 -9.62 -5.14 -5.06
C GLY A 145 -10.94 -5.85 -4.77
N PRO A 146 -11.50 -6.64 -5.70
CA PRO A 146 -12.79 -7.30 -5.49
C PRO A 146 -12.77 -8.34 -4.37
N GLY A 147 -11.60 -8.91 -4.08
CA GLY A 147 -11.44 -9.90 -3.02
C GLY A 147 -11.80 -9.37 -1.64
N ILE A 148 -11.72 -8.05 -1.40
CA ILE A 148 -12.01 -7.48 -0.07
C ILE A 148 -13.39 -7.84 0.46
N TRP A 149 -14.35 -8.10 -0.44
CA TRP A 149 -15.67 -8.58 -0.07
C TRP A 149 -15.60 -9.75 0.93
N THR A 150 -14.74 -10.73 0.69
CA THR A 150 -14.67 -11.93 1.51
C THR A 150 -14.27 -11.62 2.95
N VAL A 151 -13.48 -10.58 3.16
CA VAL A 151 -13.05 -10.12 4.48
C VAL A 151 -14.24 -9.50 5.23
N LEU A 152 -15.12 -8.81 4.52
CA LEU A 152 -16.34 -8.22 5.09
C LEU A 152 -17.37 -9.30 5.45
N GLU A 153 -17.55 -10.26 4.54
CA GLU A 153 -18.44 -11.40 4.73
C GLU A 153 -17.98 -12.28 5.90
N LEU A 154 -16.69 -12.58 5.97
CA LEU A 154 -16.08 -13.45 6.97
C LEU A 154 -15.55 -12.67 8.18
N SER A 155 -16.16 -11.53 8.47
CA SER A 155 -15.78 -10.69 9.60
C SER A 155 -15.97 -11.45 10.93
N ASP A 156 -16.94 -12.35 11.03
CA ASP A 156 -17.21 -13.19 12.20
C ASP A 156 -16.03 -14.11 12.60
N ILE A 157 -15.16 -14.47 11.66
CA ILE A 157 -14.00 -15.34 11.90
C ILE A 157 -12.66 -14.59 11.90
N ASN A 158 -12.68 -13.26 12.05
CA ASN A 158 -11.48 -12.41 12.09
C ASN A 158 -10.59 -12.59 10.85
N ALA A 159 -11.21 -12.52 9.66
CA ALA A 159 -10.52 -12.54 8.38
C ALA A 159 -9.37 -11.51 8.32
N LYS A 160 -8.19 -11.95 7.87
CA LYS A 160 -7.01 -11.08 7.74
C LYS A 160 -6.69 -10.76 6.28
N VAL A 161 -5.98 -9.66 6.07
CA VAL A 161 -5.47 -9.26 4.76
C VAL A 161 -3.95 -9.29 4.80
N VAL A 162 -3.34 -9.93 3.79
CA VAL A 162 -1.90 -9.78 3.51
C VAL A 162 -1.77 -8.74 2.40
N PRO A 163 -1.05 -7.61 2.63
CA PRO A 163 -0.96 -6.53 1.66
C PRO A 163 -0.24 -7.02 0.39
N GLY A 164 -0.71 -6.52 -0.75
CA GLY A 164 -0.08 -6.73 -2.04
C GLY A 164 0.44 -5.42 -2.61
N LEU A 165 1.29 -5.48 -3.62
CA LEU A 165 1.68 -4.29 -4.35
C LEU A 165 0.51 -3.86 -5.26
N SER A 166 0.15 -2.58 -5.30
CA SER A 166 -0.89 -2.10 -6.22
C SER A 166 -0.29 -1.78 -7.58
N SER A 167 -1.11 -1.83 -8.63
CA SER A 167 -0.74 -1.27 -9.94
C SER A 167 -0.40 0.22 -9.84
N PHE A 168 -0.91 0.94 -8.83
CA PHE A 168 -0.49 2.30 -8.49
C PHE A 168 1.00 2.39 -8.13
N ASN A 169 1.50 1.56 -7.22
CA ASN A 169 2.92 1.54 -6.85
C ASN A 169 3.78 1.22 -8.07
N ALA A 170 3.42 0.17 -8.81
CA ALA A 170 4.16 -0.25 -9.99
C ALA A 170 4.15 0.82 -11.10
N ALA A 171 3.03 1.52 -11.30
CA ALA A 171 2.93 2.57 -12.31
C ALA A 171 3.78 3.78 -11.96
N ASN A 172 3.82 4.17 -10.68
CA ASN A 172 4.67 5.26 -10.20
C ASN A 172 6.16 4.95 -10.39
N ALA A 173 6.58 3.71 -10.11
CA ALA A 173 7.94 3.25 -10.35
C ALA A 173 8.28 3.23 -11.85
N ALA A 174 7.37 2.74 -12.70
CA ALA A 174 7.58 2.70 -14.15
C ALA A 174 7.78 4.10 -14.73
N GLN A 175 6.96 5.08 -14.34
CA GLN A 175 7.10 6.46 -14.81
C GLN A 175 8.23 7.26 -14.10
N LYS A 176 8.86 6.68 -13.06
CA LYS A 176 9.91 7.31 -12.25
C LYS A 176 9.51 8.70 -11.74
N CYS A 177 8.30 8.79 -11.17
CA CYS A 177 7.72 10.04 -10.69
C CYS A 177 7.35 9.91 -9.22
N GLY A 178 8.03 10.68 -8.36
CA GLY A 178 7.71 10.75 -6.94
C GLY A 178 6.42 11.54 -6.72
N LEU A 179 5.43 10.92 -6.10
CA LEU A 179 4.15 11.54 -5.78
C LEU A 179 4.13 12.06 -4.34
N GLY A 180 3.57 13.27 -4.20
CA GLY A 180 3.18 13.85 -2.92
C GLY A 180 1.69 13.61 -2.68
N GLU A 181 0.90 14.67 -2.78
CA GLU A 181 -0.55 14.62 -2.59
C GLU A 181 -1.23 13.98 -3.80
N VAL A 182 -2.06 12.97 -3.56
CA VAL A 182 -2.66 12.14 -4.61
C VAL A 182 -4.15 11.95 -4.37
N VAL A 183 -4.94 12.09 -5.43
CA VAL A 183 -6.33 11.61 -5.45
C VAL A 183 -6.37 10.32 -6.25
N ILE A 184 -6.59 9.20 -5.58
CA ILE A 184 -6.82 7.90 -6.22
C ILE A 184 -8.32 7.79 -6.49
N THR A 185 -8.70 7.61 -7.74
CA THR A 185 -10.11 7.57 -8.14
C THR A 185 -10.34 6.62 -9.30
N ALA A 186 -11.60 6.41 -9.67
CA ALA A 186 -12.01 5.71 -10.88
C ALA A 186 -13.21 6.43 -11.50
N PRO A 187 -13.40 6.41 -12.83
CA PRO A 187 -14.45 7.17 -13.51
C PRO A 187 -15.82 6.50 -13.41
N PHE A 188 -16.16 5.94 -12.25
CA PHE A 188 -17.44 5.27 -11.98
C PHE A 188 -18.59 6.27 -11.86
N MET A 189 -18.32 7.44 -11.29
CA MET A 189 -19.32 8.48 -11.09
C MET A 189 -19.51 9.33 -12.36
N LYS A 190 -20.79 9.57 -12.68
CA LYS A 190 -21.19 10.51 -13.73
C LYS A 190 -20.86 11.95 -13.28
N LYS A 191 -20.72 12.84 -14.27
CA LYS A 191 -20.52 14.29 -14.06
C LYS A 191 -21.59 14.84 -13.10
N GLY A 192 -21.17 15.68 -12.15
CA GLY A 192 -22.06 16.34 -11.18
C GLY A 192 -22.21 15.62 -9.84
N GLY A 193 -21.71 14.38 -9.69
CA GLY A 193 -21.61 13.73 -8.38
C GLY A 193 -20.52 14.34 -7.50
N LYS A 194 -20.68 14.30 -6.17
CA LYS A 194 -19.67 14.79 -5.20
C LYS A 194 -18.30 14.11 -5.33
N ASP A 195 -18.30 12.86 -5.80
CA ASP A 195 -17.10 12.05 -6.05
C ASP A 195 -16.80 11.89 -7.56
N SER A 196 -17.28 12.83 -8.38
CA SER A 196 -16.96 12.89 -9.81
C SER A 196 -15.57 13.47 -10.04
N LEU A 197 -14.95 13.17 -11.19
CA LEU A 197 -13.64 13.72 -11.54
C LEU A 197 -13.64 15.25 -11.45
N GLU A 198 -14.70 15.88 -11.95
CA GLU A 198 -14.91 17.33 -11.93
C GLU A 198 -14.97 17.90 -10.49
N ALA A 199 -15.60 17.18 -9.56
CA ALA A 199 -15.72 17.59 -8.18
C ALA A 199 -14.46 17.35 -7.35
N LEU A 200 -13.59 16.42 -7.78
CA LEU A 200 -12.32 16.10 -7.13
C LEU A 200 -11.17 17.02 -7.59
N VAL A 201 -11.43 17.94 -8.52
CA VAL A 201 -10.46 18.92 -9.00
C VAL A 201 -10.71 20.24 -8.30
N ASP A 202 -10.03 20.46 -7.19
CA ASP A 202 -9.95 21.78 -6.54
C ASP A 202 -8.57 22.02 -5.93
N TYR A 203 -7.52 21.52 -6.60
CA TYR A 203 -6.18 21.57 -6.03
C TYR A 203 -5.03 21.34 -7.02
N ASP A 204 -4.35 22.42 -7.43
CA ASP A 204 -3.23 22.39 -8.39
C ASP A 204 -2.01 21.54 -7.98
N ARG A 205 -1.85 21.24 -6.68
CA ARG A 205 -0.71 20.42 -6.20
C ARG A 205 -1.02 18.93 -6.14
N GLY A 206 -2.28 18.53 -6.24
CA GLY A 206 -2.69 17.13 -6.23
C GLY A 206 -2.42 16.46 -7.56
N THR A 207 -1.94 15.22 -7.53
CA THR A 207 -1.90 14.37 -8.73
C THR A 207 -3.09 13.41 -8.70
N MET A 208 -3.92 13.43 -9.74
CA MET A 208 -5.02 12.49 -9.85
C MET A 208 -4.52 11.19 -10.50
N ALA A 209 -4.70 10.06 -9.83
CA ALA A 209 -4.41 8.72 -10.33
C ALA A 209 -5.74 7.98 -10.59
N ILE A 210 -6.06 7.80 -11.87
CA ILE A 210 -7.34 7.27 -12.33
C ILE A 210 -7.17 5.78 -12.68
N PHE A 211 -7.77 4.95 -11.85
CA PHE A 211 -7.88 3.51 -12.05
C PHE A 211 -8.97 3.18 -13.06
N MET A 212 -8.76 2.07 -13.77
CA MET A 212 -9.74 1.50 -14.70
C MET A 212 -10.35 2.57 -15.63
N PRO A 213 -9.52 3.29 -16.41
CA PRO A 213 -9.95 4.37 -17.29
C PRO A 213 -10.73 3.79 -18.48
N ARG A 214 -11.96 3.33 -18.22
CA ARG A 214 -12.87 2.76 -19.22
C ARG A 214 -13.39 3.88 -20.10
N LYS A 215 -13.67 3.56 -21.37
CA LYS A 215 -14.19 4.53 -22.36
C LYS A 215 -13.26 5.75 -22.47
N MET A 216 -11.99 5.51 -22.81
CA MET A 216 -10.91 6.51 -22.86
C MET A 216 -11.30 7.82 -23.54
N GLU A 217 -11.97 7.77 -24.70
CA GLU A 217 -12.44 8.99 -25.39
C GLU A 217 -13.33 9.87 -24.50
N LYS A 218 -14.27 9.26 -23.78
CA LYS A 218 -15.15 9.99 -22.85
C LYS A 218 -14.35 10.54 -21.67
N LEU A 219 -13.39 9.78 -21.16
CA LEU A 219 -12.51 10.25 -20.08
C LEU A 219 -11.72 11.49 -20.52
N TRP A 220 -11.12 11.46 -21.72
CA TRP A 220 -10.35 12.59 -22.23
C TRP A 220 -11.19 13.84 -22.44
N ASN A 221 -12.41 13.70 -22.97
CA ASN A 221 -13.30 14.84 -23.16
C ASN A 221 -13.70 15.47 -21.81
N ARG A 222 -13.87 14.66 -20.76
CA ARG A 222 -14.09 15.17 -19.39
C ARG A 222 -12.85 15.92 -18.88
N LEU A 223 -11.68 15.29 -18.95
CA LEU A 223 -10.43 15.87 -18.46
C LEU A 223 -10.06 17.17 -19.19
N ALA A 224 -10.34 17.27 -20.50
CA ALA A 224 -10.14 18.48 -21.29
C ALA A 224 -11.06 19.64 -20.89
N GLY A 225 -12.24 19.34 -20.32
CA GLY A 225 -13.13 20.35 -19.74
C GLY A 225 -12.79 20.75 -18.30
N ILE A 226 -11.82 20.06 -17.67
CA ILE A 226 -11.41 20.26 -16.28
C ILE A 226 -10.05 20.95 -16.22
N TYR A 227 -9.09 20.51 -17.04
CA TYR A 227 -7.69 20.90 -16.97
C TYR A 227 -7.26 21.69 -18.22
N PRO A 228 -6.29 22.61 -18.07
CA PRO A 228 -5.74 23.33 -19.21
C PRO A 228 -4.96 22.37 -20.14
N LYS A 229 -4.83 22.74 -21.42
CA LYS A 229 -4.21 21.89 -22.45
C LYS A 229 -2.76 21.51 -22.12
N ASP A 230 -2.02 22.35 -21.41
CA ASP A 230 -0.63 22.13 -21.00
C ASP A 230 -0.49 21.24 -19.76
N MET A 231 -1.59 20.89 -19.08
CA MET A 231 -1.56 20.06 -17.89
C MET A 231 -0.90 18.71 -18.21
N PRO A 232 0.20 18.33 -17.51
CA PRO A 232 0.87 17.07 -17.74
C PRO A 232 -0.03 15.85 -17.46
N VAL A 233 0.12 14.83 -18.31
CA VAL A 233 -0.61 13.56 -18.26
C VAL A 233 0.36 12.40 -18.49
N SER A 234 0.14 11.29 -17.79
CA SER A 234 0.77 10.02 -18.14
C SER A 234 -0.26 8.91 -18.28
N VAL A 235 -0.01 7.98 -19.20
CA VAL A 235 -0.74 6.71 -19.30
C VAL A 235 0.27 5.59 -19.11
N VAL A 236 0.07 4.81 -18.06
CA VAL A 236 0.96 3.69 -17.73
C VAL A 236 0.19 2.39 -17.91
N ALA A 237 0.50 1.61 -18.94
CA ALA A 237 -0.15 0.34 -19.22
C ALA A 237 0.70 -0.84 -18.73
N ASN A 238 0.05 -1.93 -18.31
CA ASN A 238 0.67 -3.15 -17.83
C ASN A 238 1.75 -2.92 -16.75
N ALA A 239 1.49 -1.96 -15.86
CA ALA A 239 2.42 -1.58 -14.80
C ALA A 239 2.88 -2.81 -14.00
N GLY A 240 4.21 -2.98 -13.90
CA GLY A 240 4.84 -4.07 -13.16
C GLY A 240 5.24 -5.28 -14.01
N TYR A 241 4.78 -5.40 -15.26
CA TYR A 241 5.25 -6.40 -16.23
C TYR A 241 6.44 -5.84 -17.03
N PRO A 242 7.70 -6.18 -16.72
CA PRO A 242 8.86 -5.54 -17.35
C PRO A 242 8.83 -5.57 -18.88
N ASP A 243 8.37 -6.69 -19.46
CA ASP A 243 8.36 -6.92 -20.92
C ASP A 243 7.16 -6.30 -21.65
N LYS A 244 6.14 -5.84 -20.92
CA LYS A 244 4.87 -5.36 -21.49
C LYS A 244 4.47 -3.97 -21.01
N GLN A 245 5.14 -3.45 -19.98
CA GLN A 245 4.83 -2.15 -19.42
C GLN A 245 5.14 -1.05 -20.44
N THR A 246 4.24 -0.09 -20.56
CA THR A 246 4.44 1.09 -21.40
C THR A 246 4.10 2.34 -20.61
N VAL A 247 4.91 3.38 -20.78
CA VAL A 247 4.69 4.70 -20.20
C VAL A 247 4.61 5.70 -21.33
N VAL A 248 3.48 6.41 -21.43
CA VAL A 248 3.26 7.46 -22.41
C VAL A 248 3.09 8.77 -21.65
N LEU A 249 4.06 9.68 -21.80
CA LEU A 249 4.02 11.01 -21.21
C LEU A 249 3.51 12.03 -22.24
N GLY A 250 2.63 12.91 -21.82
CA GLY A 250 2.06 13.97 -22.64
C GLY A 250 1.39 15.05 -21.82
N THR A 251 0.47 15.73 -22.45
CA THR A 251 -0.38 16.77 -21.85
C THR A 251 -1.83 16.50 -22.23
N ILE A 252 -2.78 17.14 -21.56
CA ILE A 252 -4.20 17.08 -21.94
C ILE A 252 -4.40 17.38 -23.44
N GLY A 253 -3.63 18.32 -23.99
CA GLY A 253 -3.74 18.72 -25.40
C GLY A 253 -3.21 17.71 -26.42
N ASN A 254 -2.26 16.84 -26.07
CA ASN A 254 -1.58 15.95 -27.04
C ASN A 254 -1.56 14.46 -26.68
N ILE A 255 -2.08 14.06 -25.52
CA ILE A 255 -1.99 12.66 -25.08
C ILE A 255 -2.72 11.71 -26.04
N LYS A 256 -3.87 12.10 -26.60
CA LYS A 256 -4.63 11.26 -27.54
C LYS A 256 -3.78 10.86 -28.76
N GLU A 257 -3.04 11.81 -29.32
CA GLU A 257 -2.17 11.57 -30.46
C GLU A 257 -1.02 10.62 -30.09
N LYS A 258 -0.38 10.84 -28.94
CA LYS A 258 0.71 10.00 -28.45
C LYS A 258 0.31 8.56 -28.13
N LEU A 259 -0.98 8.30 -27.91
CA LEU A 259 -1.53 6.97 -27.64
C LEU A 259 -1.92 6.20 -28.91
N LYS A 260 -1.92 6.84 -30.09
CA LYS A 260 -2.26 6.15 -31.36
C LYS A 260 -1.37 4.93 -31.55
N GLY A 261 -2.00 3.79 -31.87
CA GLY A 261 -1.32 2.52 -32.10
C GLY A 261 -0.75 1.82 -30.85
N LYS A 262 -1.00 2.32 -29.64
CA LYS A 262 -0.51 1.70 -28.39
C LYS A 262 -1.60 0.92 -27.67
N ASP A 263 -1.27 -0.26 -27.16
CA ASP A 263 -2.17 -0.99 -26.27
C ASP A 263 -2.16 -0.36 -24.87
N VAL A 264 -3.29 0.22 -24.50
CA VAL A 264 -3.51 0.90 -23.21
C VAL A 264 -4.69 0.31 -22.44
N ARG A 265 -5.10 -0.92 -22.77
CA ARG A 265 -6.26 -1.57 -22.17
C ARG A 265 -6.15 -1.71 -20.65
N HIS A 266 -4.96 -2.04 -20.16
CA HIS A 266 -4.67 -2.24 -18.73
C HIS A 266 -3.84 -1.08 -18.19
N SER A 267 -4.41 0.13 -18.25
CA SER A 267 -3.71 1.36 -17.87
C SER A 267 -4.21 2.01 -16.59
N LEU A 268 -3.32 2.81 -16.00
CA LEU A 268 -3.67 3.91 -15.10
C LEU A 268 -3.41 5.21 -15.85
N VAL A 269 -4.28 6.20 -15.66
CA VAL A 269 -4.09 7.56 -16.17
C VAL A 269 -3.73 8.45 -15.00
N TYR A 270 -2.65 9.22 -15.13
CA TYR A 270 -2.29 10.25 -14.17
C TYR A 270 -2.45 11.63 -14.79
N VAL A 271 -2.93 12.59 -14.00
CA VAL A 271 -3.03 14.00 -14.39
C VAL A 271 -2.50 14.86 -13.25
N GLY A 272 -1.55 15.76 -13.51
CA GLY A 272 -1.05 16.69 -12.51
C GLY A 272 0.35 17.22 -12.79
N ARG A 273 0.66 18.41 -12.25
CA ARG A 273 1.91 19.15 -12.50
C ARG A 273 3.18 18.36 -12.13
N THR A 274 3.11 17.47 -11.14
CA THR A 274 4.23 16.62 -10.71
C THR A 274 4.77 15.73 -11.84
N LEU A 275 3.91 15.34 -12.80
CA LEU A 275 4.31 14.49 -13.93
C LEU A 275 5.29 15.17 -14.89
N ALA A 276 5.41 16.50 -14.86
CA ALA A 276 6.47 17.20 -15.60
C ALA A 276 7.89 16.82 -15.10
N ARG A 277 7.99 16.24 -13.90
CA ARG A 277 9.24 15.73 -13.33
C ARG A 277 9.42 14.22 -13.51
N ALA A 278 8.48 13.54 -14.18
CA ALA A 278 8.62 12.12 -14.50
C ALA A 278 9.88 11.90 -15.33
N GLN A 279 10.60 10.82 -15.03
CA GLN A 279 11.96 10.59 -15.55
C GLN A 279 12.04 9.33 -16.39
N TYR A 280 10.89 8.83 -16.83
CA TYR A 280 10.85 7.79 -17.83
C TYR A 280 11.46 8.32 -19.12
N ALA A 281 12.57 7.69 -19.53
CA ALA A 281 13.24 7.96 -20.79
C ALA A 281 13.43 6.64 -21.53
N SER A 282 13.17 6.65 -22.84
CA SER A 282 13.46 5.55 -23.74
C SER A 282 14.14 6.14 -24.98
N PRO A 283 15.39 5.77 -25.31
CA PRO A 283 16.25 4.81 -24.60
C PRO A 283 16.83 5.38 -23.29
N GLN A 284 17.23 4.49 -22.37
CA GLN A 284 18.02 4.86 -21.19
C GLN A 284 19.49 5.04 -21.61
N PRO A 285 20.32 5.83 -20.89
CA PRO A 285 21.75 5.92 -21.17
C PRO A 285 22.40 4.53 -21.09
N GLU A 286 23.27 4.21 -22.06
CA GLU A 286 24.01 2.94 -22.05
C GLU A 286 25.11 2.95 -20.98
N SER A 287 25.19 1.87 -20.21
CA SER A 287 26.29 1.62 -19.28
C SER A 287 26.41 0.14 -18.98
N LYS A 288 27.62 -0.31 -18.63
CA LYS A 288 27.84 -1.67 -18.12
C LYS A 288 27.26 -1.87 -16.71
N GLY A 289 27.05 -0.78 -15.96
CA GLY A 289 26.49 -0.79 -14.60
C GLY A 289 25.09 -0.19 -14.56
N LYS A 290 24.45 -0.23 -13.38
CA LYS A 290 23.08 0.28 -13.21
C LYS A 290 22.82 0.75 -11.78
N PHE A 291 22.08 1.84 -11.64
CA PHE A 291 21.59 2.32 -10.34
C PHE A 291 20.14 1.87 -10.10
N TYR A 292 19.85 1.45 -8.87
CA TYR A 292 18.53 1.01 -8.43
C TYR A 292 18.07 1.81 -7.22
N LEU A 293 16.89 2.42 -7.31
CA LEU A 293 16.16 2.94 -6.15
C LEU A 293 15.14 1.89 -5.72
N VAL A 294 15.34 1.29 -4.55
CA VAL A 294 14.62 0.06 -4.15
C VAL A 294 13.69 0.32 -2.98
N GLY A 295 12.39 0.17 -3.19
CA GLY A 295 11.39 0.11 -2.13
C GLY A 295 11.40 -1.24 -1.44
N ILE A 296 11.68 -1.25 -0.14
CA ILE A 296 11.82 -2.50 0.62
C ILE A 296 10.60 -2.82 1.50
N GLY A 297 9.53 -2.03 1.43
CA GLY A 297 8.40 -2.15 2.35
C GLY A 297 8.56 -1.29 3.61
N PRO A 298 7.47 -1.05 4.36
CA PRO A 298 7.47 -0.09 5.46
C PRO A 298 8.02 -0.68 6.78
N GLY A 299 8.03 -2.02 6.89
CA GLY A 299 8.25 -2.76 8.13
C GLY A 299 9.15 -3.97 7.95
N ASP A 300 8.67 -5.15 8.34
CA ASP A 300 9.48 -6.37 8.36
C ASP A 300 9.98 -6.75 6.95
N ALA A 301 11.13 -7.43 6.90
CA ALA A 301 11.81 -7.77 5.66
C ALA A 301 10.99 -8.66 4.70
N ASP A 302 10.05 -9.44 5.24
CA ASP A 302 9.15 -10.30 4.46
C ASP A 302 8.09 -9.54 3.65
N LEU A 303 8.01 -8.20 3.80
CA LEU A 303 7.23 -7.31 2.94
C LEU A 303 8.03 -6.74 1.76
N ALA A 304 9.34 -6.95 1.70
CA ALA A 304 10.10 -6.64 0.49
C ALA A 304 9.60 -7.53 -0.66
N THR A 305 9.51 -6.97 -1.87
CA THR A 305 9.16 -7.77 -3.04
C THR A 305 10.30 -8.72 -3.40
N LEU A 306 10.00 -9.84 -4.05
CA LEU A 306 11.05 -10.74 -4.56
C LEU A 306 12.02 -10.00 -5.50
N ARG A 307 11.54 -9.02 -6.27
CA ARG A 307 12.37 -8.13 -7.10
C ARG A 307 13.31 -7.30 -6.24
N ALA A 308 12.85 -6.70 -5.15
CA ALA A 308 13.70 -5.95 -4.23
C ALA A 308 14.79 -6.86 -3.62
N LEU A 309 14.42 -8.05 -3.16
CA LEU A 309 15.36 -9.04 -2.63
C LEU A 309 16.39 -9.50 -3.67
N LYS A 310 15.95 -9.70 -4.92
CA LYS A 310 16.85 -10.01 -6.05
C LYS A 310 17.86 -8.88 -6.28
N VAL A 311 17.42 -7.63 -6.30
CA VAL A 311 18.33 -6.48 -6.47
C VAL A 311 19.31 -6.36 -5.30
N ILE A 312 18.87 -6.56 -4.05
CA ILE A 312 19.75 -6.60 -2.88
C ILE A 312 20.81 -7.70 -3.03
N LYS A 313 20.39 -8.90 -3.46
CA LYS A 313 21.30 -10.03 -3.69
C LYS A 313 22.30 -9.77 -4.81
N GLU A 314 21.92 -9.04 -5.86
CA GLU A 314 22.78 -8.79 -7.02
C GLU A 314 23.63 -7.51 -6.92
N ALA A 315 23.31 -6.60 -6.00
CA ALA A 315 24.04 -5.35 -5.86
C ALA A 315 25.47 -5.56 -5.33
N ASP A 316 26.40 -4.81 -5.92
CA ASP A 316 27.81 -4.74 -5.51
C ASP A 316 28.02 -3.70 -4.41
N VAL A 317 27.22 -2.63 -4.43
CA VAL A 317 27.24 -1.54 -3.45
C VAL A 317 25.82 -1.21 -3.04
N ILE A 318 25.56 -1.21 -1.74
CA ILE A 318 24.24 -0.92 -1.18
C ILE A 318 24.32 0.30 -0.28
N PHE A 319 23.50 1.30 -0.53
CA PHE A 319 23.28 2.43 0.35
C PHE A 319 22.05 2.19 1.21
N ALA A 320 22.24 2.09 2.52
CA ALA A 320 21.15 1.82 3.46
C ALA A 320 21.43 2.45 4.84
N HIS A 321 20.40 3.00 5.46
CA HIS A 321 20.53 3.52 6.84
C HIS A 321 20.50 2.38 7.87
N LYS A 322 21.06 2.63 9.06
CA LYS A 322 21.28 1.61 10.11
C LYS A 322 20.03 0.77 10.45
N ARG A 323 18.83 1.36 10.49
CA ARG A 323 17.61 0.59 10.77
C ARG A 323 17.24 -0.38 9.64
N ILE A 324 17.46 -0.03 8.37
CA ILE A 324 17.29 -0.97 7.26
C ILE A 324 18.32 -2.10 7.39
N GLN A 325 19.55 -1.78 7.76
CA GLN A 325 20.60 -2.80 7.95
C GLN A 325 20.21 -3.82 9.02
N GLU A 326 19.62 -3.37 10.12
CA GLU A 326 19.12 -4.27 11.18
C GLU A 326 17.95 -5.13 10.69
N LEU A 327 16.98 -4.53 10.00
CA LEU A 327 15.80 -5.26 9.51
C LEU A 327 16.15 -6.29 8.43
N PHE A 328 17.15 -6.01 7.60
CA PHE A 328 17.59 -6.84 6.48
C PHE A 328 18.97 -7.47 6.72
N LYS A 329 19.29 -7.76 7.99
CA LYS A 329 20.63 -8.25 8.39
C LYS A 329 21.02 -9.54 7.66
N GLU A 330 20.05 -10.42 7.41
CA GLU A 330 20.29 -11.70 6.74
C GLU A 330 20.52 -11.49 5.25
N GLU A 331 19.71 -10.65 4.60
CA GLU A 331 19.81 -10.32 3.18
C GLU A 331 21.07 -9.51 2.83
N LEU A 332 21.59 -8.74 3.79
CA LEU A 332 22.76 -7.89 3.63
C LEU A 332 24.07 -8.56 4.09
N LYS A 333 24.03 -9.80 4.57
CA LYS A 333 25.22 -10.53 5.02
C LYS A 333 26.26 -10.62 3.90
N GLY A 334 27.49 -10.20 4.19
CA GLY A 334 28.60 -10.19 3.22
C GLY A 334 28.50 -9.10 2.14
N LYS A 335 27.55 -8.17 2.23
CA LYS A 335 27.40 -7.06 1.28
C LYS A 335 28.21 -5.84 1.70
N LYS A 336 28.72 -5.10 0.72
CA LYS A 336 29.26 -3.75 0.94
C LYS A 336 28.12 -2.77 1.16
N VAL A 337 27.83 -2.46 2.41
CA VAL A 337 26.78 -1.51 2.79
C VAL A 337 27.36 -0.18 3.26
N VAL A 338 26.99 0.90 2.59
CA VAL A 338 27.39 2.27 2.93
C VAL A 338 26.22 2.98 3.61
N SER A 339 26.48 3.54 4.79
CA SER A 339 25.48 4.27 5.57
C SER A 339 25.69 5.78 5.51
N GLY A 340 24.72 6.57 5.98
CA GLY A 340 24.89 8.03 6.10
C GLY A 340 24.44 8.86 4.90
N TYR A 341 24.00 8.21 3.80
CA TYR A 341 23.53 8.87 2.57
C TYR A 341 22.00 8.78 2.37
N HIS A 342 21.27 8.39 3.41
CA HIS A 342 19.80 8.38 3.41
C HIS A 342 19.23 9.78 3.65
N ARG A 343 18.09 10.10 3.01
CA ARG A 343 17.31 11.34 3.23
C ARG A 343 18.12 12.63 3.06
N LEU A 344 18.95 12.70 2.02
CA LEU A 344 19.70 13.91 1.68
C LEU A 344 18.91 14.88 0.79
N PHE A 345 17.58 14.77 0.70
CA PHE A 345 16.75 15.72 -0.07
C PHE A 345 16.73 17.17 0.47
N PRO A 346 16.96 17.48 1.77
CA PRO A 346 16.99 18.87 2.21
C PRO A 346 18.00 19.70 1.43
N PHE A 347 17.59 20.90 1.02
CA PHE A 347 18.38 21.85 0.20
C PHE A 347 18.82 21.34 -1.18
N TYR A 348 18.38 20.15 -1.62
CA TYR A 348 18.75 19.63 -2.94
C TYR A 348 18.24 20.55 -4.06
N GLY A 349 19.14 20.91 -4.99
CA GLY A 349 18.84 21.82 -6.08
C GLY A 349 18.50 23.26 -5.65
N GLN A 350 18.82 23.64 -4.42
CA GLN A 350 18.60 24.99 -3.88
C GLN A 350 19.90 25.56 -3.34
N PRO A 351 20.19 26.86 -3.53
CA PRO A 351 21.36 27.49 -2.93
C PRO A 351 21.24 27.54 -1.40
N CYS A 352 22.38 27.55 -0.71
CA CYS A 352 22.36 27.69 0.73
C CYS A 352 21.84 29.07 1.17
N PRO A 353 20.99 29.13 2.20
CA PRO A 353 20.37 30.37 2.62
C PRO A 353 21.44 31.33 3.19
N LYS A 354 21.46 32.57 2.69
CA LYS A 354 22.41 33.62 3.13
C LYS A 354 22.30 33.99 4.62
N LYS A 355 21.16 33.70 5.26
CA LYS A 355 20.94 33.90 6.71
C LYS A 355 20.63 32.57 7.39
N VAL A 356 21.43 32.20 8.38
CA VAL A 356 21.16 31.03 9.22
C VAL A 356 20.02 31.39 10.20
N ASN A 357 18.88 30.73 10.05
CA ASN A 357 17.73 30.96 10.91
C ASN A 357 18.04 30.44 12.33
N LYS A 358 17.89 31.28 13.37
CA LYS A 358 18.14 30.94 14.80
C LYS A 358 17.10 29.98 15.41
N LYS A 359 16.07 29.58 14.66
CA LYS A 359 15.07 28.60 15.13
C LYS A 359 15.70 27.21 15.26
N PRO A 360 15.20 26.34 16.17
CA PRO A 360 15.71 24.98 16.32
C PRO A 360 15.74 24.29 14.95
N ARG A 361 16.94 23.88 14.50
CA ARG A 361 17.09 23.20 13.21
C ARG A 361 16.31 21.88 13.27
N ARG A 362 15.28 21.74 12.43
CA ARG A 362 14.66 20.43 12.15
C ARG A 362 15.64 19.49 11.48
N GLU A 363 16.58 20.06 10.73
CA GLU A 363 17.58 19.35 9.95
C GLU A 363 18.82 19.01 10.76
N ARG A 364 19.40 17.84 10.45
CA ARG A 364 20.51 17.27 11.24
C ARG A 364 21.90 17.80 10.84
N MET A 365 22.00 18.46 9.68
CA MET A 365 23.25 18.95 9.10
C MET A 365 23.07 20.38 8.58
N THR A 366 24.17 21.09 8.37
CA THR A 366 24.15 22.39 7.68
C THR A 366 23.83 22.22 6.20
N CYS A 367 23.44 23.30 5.51
CA CYS A 367 23.13 23.21 4.09
C CYS A 367 24.35 22.76 3.28
N GLU A 368 25.51 23.31 3.62
CA GLU A 368 26.81 23.00 3.03
C GLU A 368 27.16 21.51 3.23
N GLN A 369 26.92 20.97 4.43
CA GLN A 369 27.10 19.55 4.70
C GLN A 369 26.13 18.66 3.91
N TYR A 370 24.89 19.09 3.67
CA TYR A 370 23.97 18.38 2.78
C TYR A 370 24.50 18.36 1.35
N HIS A 371 24.89 19.51 0.80
CA HIS A 371 25.44 19.62 -0.56
C HIS A 371 26.70 18.78 -0.72
N GLN A 372 27.62 18.82 0.25
CA GLN A 372 28.82 17.99 0.24
C GLN A 372 28.47 16.50 0.17
N LYS A 373 27.57 16.02 1.03
CA LYS A 373 27.16 14.61 1.01
C LYS A 373 26.40 14.19 -0.23
N GLN A 374 25.60 15.09 -0.81
CA GLN A 374 24.94 14.85 -2.09
C GLN A 374 25.97 14.67 -3.21
N ALA A 375 26.99 15.54 -3.27
CA ALA A 375 28.09 15.42 -4.23
C ALA A 375 28.91 14.15 -4.04
N GLU A 376 29.25 13.79 -2.80
CA GLU A 376 29.93 12.54 -2.46
C GLU A 376 29.12 11.30 -2.90
N LEU A 377 27.81 11.27 -2.61
CA LEU A 377 26.93 10.21 -3.10
C LEU A 377 26.94 10.14 -4.62
N GLY A 378 26.81 11.31 -5.27
CA GLY A 378 26.86 11.45 -6.72
C GLY A 378 28.10 10.83 -7.33
N ALA A 379 29.27 11.20 -6.82
CA ALA A 379 30.57 10.72 -7.28
C ALA A 379 30.73 9.20 -7.08
N MET A 380 30.39 8.68 -5.89
CA MET A 380 30.50 7.25 -5.60
C MET A 380 29.61 6.39 -6.50
N VAL A 381 28.36 6.81 -6.71
CA VAL A 381 27.40 6.07 -7.54
C VAL A 381 27.85 6.07 -8.99
N ARG A 382 28.19 7.24 -9.55
CA ARG A 382 28.66 7.35 -10.95
C ARG A 382 29.91 6.54 -11.19
N LEU A 383 30.90 6.62 -10.30
CA LEU A 383 32.14 5.83 -10.40
C LEU A 383 31.85 4.32 -10.38
N ALA A 384 30.97 3.86 -9.50
CA ALA A 384 30.62 2.45 -9.42
C ALA A 384 29.89 1.98 -10.68
N VAL A 385 28.92 2.75 -11.17
CA VAL A 385 28.18 2.43 -12.40
C VAL A 385 29.09 2.43 -13.63
N ALA A 386 30.00 3.40 -13.76
CA ALA A 386 30.99 3.44 -14.84
C ALA A 386 31.92 2.21 -14.82
N LYS A 387 32.20 1.65 -13.64
CA LYS A 387 32.95 0.39 -13.47
C LYS A 387 32.12 -0.88 -13.71
N GLY A 388 30.90 -0.76 -14.23
CA GLY A 388 30.03 -1.90 -14.49
C GLY A 388 29.26 -2.44 -13.29
N LYS A 389 29.26 -1.72 -12.16
CA LYS A 389 28.64 -2.22 -10.92
C LYS A 389 27.14 -1.96 -10.85
N LYS A 390 26.42 -2.85 -10.17
CA LYS A 390 25.05 -2.66 -9.73
C LYS A 390 25.05 -1.95 -8.37
N VAL A 391 24.42 -0.79 -8.32
CA VAL A 391 24.34 0.05 -7.12
C VAL A 391 22.90 0.17 -6.67
N ALA A 392 22.60 -0.15 -5.41
CA ALA A 392 21.24 -0.06 -4.87
C ALA A 392 21.16 0.97 -3.72
N LEU A 393 20.18 1.86 -3.77
CA LEU A 393 19.78 2.70 -2.63
C LEU A 393 18.45 2.17 -2.08
N LEU A 394 18.47 1.69 -0.83
CA LEU A 394 17.29 1.15 -0.17
C LEU A 394 16.47 2.27 0.47
N ASP A 395 15.20 2.38 0.09
CA ASP A 395 14.23 3.30 0.67
C ASP A 395 13.09 2.53 1.37
N SER A 396 12.63 3.08 2.49
CA SER A 396 11.58 2.46 3.30
C SER A 396 10.21 2.75 2.70
N GLY A 397 9.37 1.73 2.62
CA GLY A 397 8.05 1.80 1.98
C GLY A 397 8.16 1.69 0.47
N ASP A 398 7.45 2.58 -0.23
CA ASP A 398 7.53 2.74 -1.68
C ASP A 398 8.28 4.05 -2.00
N PRO A 399 9.28 4.05 -2.88
CA PRO A 399 10.08 5.25 -3.14
C PRO A 399 9.25 6.36 -3.80
N MET A 400 8.17 6.03 -4.49
CA MET A 400 7.38 6.96 -5.28
C MET A 400 6.12 7.44 -4.56
N VAL A 401 5.81 6.95 -3.36
CA VAL A 401 4.69 7.42 -2.53
C VAL A 401 5.24 8.05 -1.26
N TYR A 402 5.39 9.38 -1.25
CA TYR A 402 6.06 10.13 -0.17
C TYR A 402 7.48 9.63 0.18
N GLY A 403 8.16 8.95 -0.75
CA GLY A 403 9.49 8.38 -0.53
C GLY A 403 10.58 9.46 -0.43
N PRO A 404 11.37 9.48 0.65
CA PRO A 404 12.33 10.55 0.91
C PRO A 404 13.60 10.45 0.05
N CYS A 405 13.83 9.34 -0.66
CA CYS A 405 14.99 9.16 -1.52
C CYS A 405 14.69 9.44 -3.00
N ASN A 406 13.47 9.78 -3.40
CA ASN A 406 13.13 9.97 -4.83
C ASN A 406 13.90 11.09 -5.54
N TRP A 407 14.45 12.06 -4.80
CA TRP A 407 15.26 13.15 -5.34
C TRP A 407 16.48 12.64 -6.12
N VAL A 408 17.00 11.45 -5.77
CA VAL A 408 18.14 10.83 -6.45
C VAL A 408 17.85 10.49 -7.91
N LEU A 409 16.57 10.35 -8.28
CA LEU A 409 16.23 10.15 -9.68
C LEU A 409 16.70 11.35 -10.50
N THR A 410 16.45 12.57 -10.00
CA THR A 410 16.93 13.81 -10.62
C THR A 410 18.45 13.86 -10.64
N GLU A 411 19.10 13.45 -9.56
CA GLU A 411 20.56 13.40 -9.46
C GLU A 411 21.16 12.45 -10.49
N PHE A 412 20.52 11.31 -10.74
CA PHE A 412 21.06 10.21 -11.55
C PHE A 412 20.38 10.10 -12.92
N ARG A 413 19.90 11.21 -13.49
CA ARG A 413 19.35 11.24 -14.85
C ARG A 413 20.36 10.89 -15.93
N ASP A 414 21.63 11.09 -15.63
CA ASP A 414 22.77 10.86 -16.50
C ASP A 414 23.23 9.39 -16.56
N ILE A 415 22.66 8.51 -15.72
CA ILE A 415 23.02 7.08 -15.67
C ILE A 415 21.77 6.19 -15.75
N PRO A 416 21.90 4.95 -16.25
CA PRO A 416 20.77 4.02 -16.28
C PRO A 416 20.28 3.72 -14.87
N THR A 417 19.02 4.10 -14.64
CA THR A 417 18.35 4.01 -13.34
C THR A 417 17.10 3.15 -13.43
N GLU A 418 16.83 2.32 -12.44
CA GLU A 418 15.57 1.61 -12.27
C GLU A 418 14.97 1.86 -10.88
N VAL A 419 13.65 1.99 -10.82
CA VAL A 419 12.92 2.03 -9.56
C VAL A 419 12.26 0.68 -9.34
N VAL A 420 12.57 0.03 -8.22
CA VAL A 420 11.85 -1.16 -7.77
C VAL A 420 10.75 -0.71 -6.83
N PRO A 421 9.46 -0.91 -7.18
CA PRO A 421 8.35 -0.49 -6.33
C PRO A 421 8.33 -1.33 -5.05
N GLY A 422 7.86 -0.71 -3.96
CA GLY A 422 7.74 -1.34 -2.66
C GLY A 422 6.30 -1.34 -2.15
N ILE A 423 6.02 -2.16 -1.14
CA ILE A 423 4.79 -2.02 -0.35
C ILE A 423 4.87 -0.67 0.38
N SER A 424 3.90 0.21 0.18
CA SER A 424 3.84 1.45 0.96
C SER A 424 3.28 1.17 2.36
N CYS A 425 3.55 2.05 3.33
CA CYS A 425 2.81 2.02 4.59
C CYS A 425 1.30 2.21 4.36
N PHE A 426 0.89 2.85 3.25
CA PHE A 426 -0.52 2.91 2.82
C PHE A 426 -1.11 1.51 2.58
N ASN A 427 -0.44 0.68 1.77
CA ASN A 427 -0.86 -0.70 1.49
C ASN A 427 -0.94 -1.53 2.79
N ALA A 428 0.13 -1.49 3.59
CA ALA A 428 0.20 -2.23 4.84
C ALA A 428 -0.85 -1.77 5.85
N ALA A 429 -1.11 -0.47 5.95
CA ALA A 429 -2.09 0.07 6.89
C ALA A 429 -3.52 -0.26 6.47
N ASN A 430 -3.83 -0.25 5.17
CA ASN A 430 -5.14 -0.71 4.69
C ASN A 430 -5.37 -2.19 5.02
N ALA A 431 -4.33 -3.03 4.87
CA ALA A 431 -4.39 -4.44 5.22
C ALA A 431 -4.61 -4.65 6.72
N ALA A 432 -3.91 -3.90 7.57
CA ALA A 432 -4.10 -3.89 9.03
C ALA A 432 -5.52 -3.44 9.44
N LEU A 433 -6.08 -2.48 8.70
CA LEU A 433 -7.47 -2.04 8.88
C LEU A 433 -8.49 -3.09 8.46
N ALA A 434 -8.09 -4.07 7.63
CA ALA A 434 -8.97 -4.99 6.94
C ALA A 434 -10.06 -4.25 6.13
N ALA A 435 -9.69 -3.11 5.52
CA ALA A 435 -10.64 -2.21 4.86
C ALA A 435 -10.25 -1.87 3.43
N ALA A 436 -11.22 -1.95 2.50
CA ALA A 436 -11.08 -1.36 1.19
C ALA A 436 -11.39 0.13 1.26
N VAL A 437 -10.34 0.93 1.19
CA VAL A 437 -10.41 2.39 1.29
C VAL A 437 -11.20 3.04 0.14
N THR A 438 -11.44 2.30 -0.94
CA THR A 438 -12.21 2.72 -2.13
C THR A 438 -13.68 2.26 -2.13
N GLU A 439 -14.15 1.58 -1.09
CA GLU A 439 -15.51 1.02 -1.00
C GLU A 439 -16.40 1.80 -0.02
N GLY A 440 -16.24 3.12 0.03
CA GLY A 440 -17.12 3.99 0.81
C GLY A 440 -18.55 3.99 0.25
N LYS A 441 -19.54 4.24 1.11
CA LYS A 441 -20.96 4.31 0.71
C LYS A 441 -21.22 5.55 -0.15
N LYS A 442 -20.58 6.66 0.21
CA LYS A 442 -20.74 7.97 -0.44
C LYS A 442 -19.66 8.24 -1.48
N THR A 443 -18.46 7.71 -1.28
CA THR A 443 -17.29 7.99 -2.12
C THR A 443 -16.48 6.73 -2.40
N HIS A 444 -15.94 6.64 -3.60
CA HIS A 444 -15.06 5.58 -4.07
C HIS A 444 -13.63 6.07 -4.30
N SER A 445 -13.34 7.33 -4.00
CA SER A 445 -12.02 7.93 -4.11
C SER A 445 -11.29 7.98 -2.78
N VAL A 446 -9.96 8.03 -2.84
CA VAL A 446 -9.07 8.13 -1.70
C VAL A 446 -8.13 9.31 -1.88
N MET A 447 -7.97 10.12 -0.85
CA MET A 447 -7.04 11.26 -0.83
C MET A 447 -5.84 10.94 0.04
N LEU A 448 -4.68 10.80 -0.59
CA LEU A 448 -3.41 10.66 0.11
C LEU A 448 -2.84 12.04 0.37
N ALA A 449 -2.80 12.43 1.63
CA ALA A 449 -2.51 13.78 2.03
C ALA A 449 -1.34 13.85 3.03
N SER A 450 -0.69 15.01 3.03
CA SER A 450 0.29 15.39 4.03
C SER A 450 -0.21 16.62 4.80
N GLY A 451 0.44 16.93 5.92
CA GLY A 451 0.21 18.10 6.81
C GLY A 451 -0.50 19.35 6.26
N TRP A 452 -0.19 19.73 5.02
CA TRP A 452 -0.22 21.11 4.54
C TRP A 452 -1.52 21.55 3.89
N SER A 453 -2.36 20.61 3.44
CA SER A 453 -3.54 20.90 2.61
C SER A 453 -4.78 20.08 3.02
N VAL A 454 -4.74 19.48 4.21
CA VAL A 454 -5.80 18.60 4.73
C VAL A 454 -7.16 19.24 4.70
N GLU A 455 -7.29 20.51 5.11
CA GLU A 455 -8.58 21.22 5.13
C GLU A 455 -9.18 21.34 3.71
N LYS A 456 -8.37 21.64 2.70
CA LYS A 456 -8.84 21.74 1.30
C LYS A 456 -9.36 20.39 0.81
N MET A 457 -8.58 19.32 1.01
CA MET A 457 -8.97 17.98 0.60
C MET A 457 -10.17 17.45 1.39
N ALA A 458 -10.31 17.84 2.67
CA ALA A 458 -11.39 17.35 3.53
C ALA A 458 -12.79 17.77 3.05
N ARG A 459 -12.91 18.86 2.29
CA ARG A 459 -14.19 19.34 1.71
C ARG A 459 -14.88 18.30 0.83
N HIS A 460 -14.11 17.45 0.15
CA HIS A 460 -14.65 16.43 -0.75
C HIS A 460 -15.26 15.24 -0.01
N GLN A 461 -14.96 15.09 1.29
CA GLN A 461 -15.42 13.99 2.13
C GLN A 461 -15.10 12.58 1.58
N ALA A 462 -14.12 12.47 0.69
CA ALA A 462 -13.57 11.18 0.23
C ALA A 462 -12.85 10.47 1.38
N THR A 463 -12.48 9.19 1.22
CA THR A 463 -11.62 8.54 2.23
C THR A 463 -10.28 9.27 2.30
N MET A 464 -9.98 9.89 3.44
CA MET A 464 -8.75 10.63 3.69
C MET A 464 -7.71 9.72 4.34
N VAL A 465 -6.49 9.74 3.82
CA VAL A 465 -5.36 9.00 4.35
C VAL A 465 -4.18 9.93 4.54
N LEU A 466 -3.79 10.12 5.80
CA LEU A 466 -2.79 11.09 6.19
C LEU A 466 -1.45 10.42 6.50
N PHE A 467 -0.46 10.79 5.70
CA PHE A 467 0.96 10.56 5.98
C PHE A 467 1.42 11.62 6.99
N THR A 468 1.36 11.27 8.27
CA THR A 468 1.45 12.26 9.36
C THR A 468 2.82 12.91 9.46
N MET A 469 3.92 12.21 9.16
CA MET A 469 5.28 12.79 9.02
C MET A 469 5.70 13.78 10.14
N ARG A 470 5.42 13.46 11.41
CA ARG A 470 5.65 14.33 12.61
C ARG A 470 4.72 15.54 12.74
N THR A 471 3.63 15.57 11.99
CA THR A 471 2.61 16.61 12.13
C THR A 471 1.80 16.39 13.40
N ASN A 472 1.30 17.48 13.98
CA ASN A 472 0.48 17.46 15.18
C ASN A 472 -0.91 16.90 14.83
N LEU A 473 -1.30 15.78 15.46
CA LEU A 473 -2.60 15.13 15.25
C LEU A 473 -3.77 16.08 15.49
N LYS A 474 -3.68 16.95 16.50
CA LYS A 474 -4.74 17.92 16.82
C LYS A 474 -5.02 18.86 15.64
N LYS A 475 -3.98 19.36 14.96
CA LYS A 475 -4.16 20.21 13.78
C LYS A 475 -4.93 19.51 12.68
N PHE A 476 -4.76 18.19 12.54
CA PHE A 476 -5.50 17.42 11.56
C PHE A 476 -6.95 17.23 11.95
N THR A 477 -7.20 16.80 13.19
CA THR A 477 -8.57 16.58 13.67
C THR A 477 -9.37 17.88 13.64
N ASP A 478 -8.77 19.01 14.04
CA ASP A 478 -9.39 20.34 13.95
C ASP A 478 -9.76 20.70 12.48
N ALA A 479 -8.90 20.39 11.51
CA ALA A 479 -9.17 20.65 10.09
C ALA A 479 -10.23 19.71 9.50
N ILE A 480 -10.22 18.43 9.92
CA ILE A 480 -11.15 17.40 9.45
C ILE A 480 -12.55 17.66 10.00
N GLN A 481 -12.69 18.02 11.29
CA GLN A 481 -13.97 18.27 11.97
C GLN A 481 -14.80 19.39 11.34
N LYS A 482 -14.16 20.33 10.63
CA LYS A 482 -14.86 21.38 9.88
C LYS A 482 -15.66 20.86 8.69
N HIS A 483 -15.30 19.68 8.17
CA HIS A 483 -15.83 19.19 6.90
C HIS A 483 -16.43 17.79 7.01
N TYR A 484 -15.92 16.91 7.87
CA TYR A 484 -16.50 15.59 8.09
C TYR A 484 -17.46 15.60 9.28
N PRO A 485 -18.62 14.92 9.19
CA PRO A 485 -19.49 14.68 10.32
C PRO A 485 -18.75 14.07 11.51
N ALA A 486 -19.15 14.44 12.73
CA ALA A 486 -18.53 14.00 13.97
C ALA A 486 -18.50 12.47 14.14
N ASP A 487 -19.55 11.79 13.66
CA ASP A 487 -19.71 10.33 13.65
C ASP A 487 -18.95 9.63 12.52
N THR A 488 -18.26 10.39 11.64
CA THR A 488 -17.49 9.79 10.55
C THR A 488 -16.41 8.87 11.14
N PRO A 489 -16.35 7.62 10.70
CA PRO A 489 -15.30 6.67 11.02
C PRO A 489 -13.89 7.23 10.88
N ALA A 490 -13.04 6.98 11.88
CA ALA A 490 -11.63 7.33 11.88
C ALA A 490 -10.78 6.21 12.48
N ALA A 491 -9.54 6.09 12.01
CA ALA A 491 -8.61 5.11 12.56
C ALA A 491 -7.16 5.60 12.53
N LEU A 492 -6.41 5.27 13.59
CA LEU A 492 -4.96 5.41 13.63
C LEU A 492 -4.33 4.04 13.47
N VAL A 493 -3.49 3.88 12.46
CA VAL A 493 -2.69 2.67 12.25
C VAL A 493 -1.26 2.95 12.65
N PHE A 494 -0.74 2.19 13.60
CA PHE A 494 0.60 2.33 14.13
C PHE A 494 1.47 1.18 13.64
N HIS A 495 2.70 1.49 13.23
CA HIS A 495 3.69 0.50 12.80
C HIS A 495 3.15 -0.48 11.74
N ALA A 496 2.39 0.03 10.77
CA ALA A 496 1.89 -0.77 9.65
C ALA A 496 3.03 -1.55 8.98
N GLY A 497 2.86 -2.87 8.89
CA GLY A 497 3.84 -3.80 8.32
C GLY A 497 4.90 -4.34 9.30
N TYR A 498 4.86 -3.97 10.57
CA TYR A 498 5.70 -4.56 11.63
C TYR A 498 4.87 -5.53 12.48
N ALA A 499 4.90 -6.83 12.19
CA ALA A 499 3.98 -7.82 12.75
C ALA A 499 3.90 -7.80 14.29
N ALA A 500 5.02 -7.54 14.97
CA ALA A 500 5.09 -7.50 16.43
C ALA A 500 4.61 -6.18 17.07
N LYS A 501 4.43 -5.10 16.30
CA LYS A 501 4.12 -3.75 16.80
C LYS A 501 2.90 -3.11 16.12
N GLU A 502 2.40 -3.73 15.05
CA GLU A 502 1.25 -3.26 14.30
C GLU A 502 0.02 -3.23 15.22
N ARG A 503 -0.64 -2.08 15.27
CA ARG A 503 -1.90 -1.93 16.00
C ARG A 503 -2.79 -0.91 15.33
N VAL A 504 -4.09 -1.12 15.44
CA VAL A 504 -5.12 -0.20 14.93
C VAL A 504 -5.93 0.32 16.11
N LEU A 505 -6.05 1.64 16.19
CA LEU A 505 -6.97 2.30 17.10
C LEU A 505 -8.13 2.86 16.27
N ARG A 506 -9.35 2.42 16.57
CA ARG A 506 -10.58 2.78 15.87
C ARG A 506 -11.40 3.78 16.69
N GLY A 507 -11.97 4.76 16.01
CA GLY A 507 -12.86 5.76 16.58
C GLY A 507 -13.64 6.53 15.53
N THR A 508 -14.04 7.73 15.85
CA THR A 508 -14.72 8.66 14.96
C THR A 508 -13.93 9.96 14.89
N VAL A 509 -14.31 10.84 13.97
CA VAL A 509 -13.77 12.20 13.90
C VAL A 509 -13.93 12.95 15.23
N ALA A 510 -14.97 12.66 16.01
CA ALA A 510 -15.19 13.23 17.33
C ALA A 510 -14.24 12.68 18.41
N ASP A 511 -13.98 11.37 18.44
CA ASP A 511 -13.34 10.72 19.60
C ASP A 511 -11.89 10.26 19.38
N ILE A 512 -11.40 10.23 18.13
CA ILE A 512 -10.10 9.59 17.81
C ILE A 512 -8.92 10.25 18.51
N LEU A 513 -8.99 11.58 18.72
CA LEU A 513 -7.97 12.33 19.45
C LEU A 513 -7.96 11.95 20.94
N GLN A 514 -9.15 11.86 21.56
CA GLN A 514 -9.29 11.45 22.95
C GLN A 514 -8.80 10.01 23.15
N LYS A 515 -9.20 9.10 22.26
CA LYS A 515 -8.77 7.69 22.29
C LYS A 515 -7.26 7.53 22.10
N ALA A 516 -6.61 8.42 21.33
CA ALA A 516 -5.15 8.41 21.18
C ALA A 516 -4.42 8.82 22.47
N GLY A 517 -5.08 9.62 23.31
CA GLY A 517 -4.56 10.16 24.57
C GLY A 517 -3.45 11.20 24.38
N ASP A 518 -2.93 11.72 25.48
CA ASP A 518 -1.91 12.78 25.48
C ASP A 518 -0.48 12.27 25.22
N LYS A 519 -0.33 10.94 25.05
CA LYS A 519 0.98 10.33 24.79
C LYS A 519 1.47 10.75 23.41
N ARG A 520 2.74 11.13 23.33
CA ARG A 520 3.41 11.39 22.05
C ARG A 520 3.33 10.14 21.17
N LEU A 521 2.58 10.26 20.07
CA LEU A 521 2.43 9.17 19.11
C LEU A 521 3.77 8.80 18.46
N PRO A 522 4.00 7.51 18.15
CA PRO A 522 5.23 7.08 17.49
C PRO A 522 5.33 7.72 16.10
N PHE A 523 6.54 7.84 15.57
CA PHE A 523 6.74 8.42 14.23
C PHE A 523 6.00 7.64 13.13
N GLN A 524 5.93 6.31 13.23
CA GLN A 524 5.24 5.45 12.26
C GLN A 524 3.75 5.32 12.58
N HIS A 525 2.96 6.35 12.30
CA HIS A 525 1.50 6.24 12.32
C HIS A 525 0.82 6.95 11.15
N MET A 526 -0.32 6.42 10.72
CA MET A 526 -1.19 6.99 9.69
C MET A 526 -2.58 7.24 10.27
N LEU A 527 -3.24 8.33 9.84
CA LEU A 527 -4.63 8.62 10.19
C LEU A 527 -5.51 8.39 8.97
N TYR A 528 -6.57 7.63 9.15
CA TYR A 528 -7.61 7.36 8.17
C TYR A 528 -8.92 7.98 8.64
N VAL A 529 -9.66 8.60 7.72
CA VAL A 529 -11.01 9.14 7.98
C VAL A 529 -11.88 8.88 6.77
N GLY A 530 -13.08 8.34 6.96
CA GLY A 530 -14.03 8.13 5.87
C GLY A 530 -14.92 6.93 6.06
N ASP A 531 -16.07 6.94 5.41
CA ASP A 531 -17.09 5.89 5.53
C ASP A 531 -16.64 4.52 5.00
N ALA A 532 -15.60 4.45 4.17
CA ALA A 532 -14.96 3.21 3.75
C ALA A 532 -14.40 2.36 4.92
N LEU A 533 -14.28 2.95 6.11
CA LEU A 533 -13.87 2.25 7.33
C LEU A 533 -15.05 1.55 8.06
N THR A 534 -16.30 1.65 7.58
CA THR A 534 -17.51 1.06 8.22
C THR A 534 -17.66 -0.46 8.08
N ASN A 535 -16.57 -1.19 7.92
CA ASN A 535 -16.57 -2.61 7.57
C ASN A 535 -16.93 -3.52 8.75
N LYS A 536 -18.24 -3.71 8.99
CA LYS A 536 -18.97 -4.83 9.66
C LYS A 536 -18.33 -5.64 10.81
N GLN A 537 -17.26 -5.15 11.42
CA GLN A 537 -16.95 -5.38 12.82
C GLN A 537 -17.28 -4.07 13.54
N PRO A 538 -17.89 -4.13 14.73
CA PRO A 538 -18.13 -2.93 15.49
C PRO A 538 -16.80 -2.22 15.74
N TYR A 539 -16.90 -0.90 15.79
CA TYR A 539 -16.00 -0.08 16.58
C TYR A 539 -15.87 -0.60 17.99
#